data_AF-A0A9D8LVH8-F1
#
_entry.id   AF-A0A9D8LVH8-F1
#
_cell.length_a   1.000
_cell.length_b   1.000
_cell.length_c   1.000
_cell.angle_alpha   90.00
_cell.angle_beta   90.00
_cell.angle_gamma   90.00
#
_symmetry.space_group_name_H-M   'P 1'
#
loop_
_entity.id
_entity.type
_entity.pdbx_description
1 polymer ?
#
loop_
_entity_poly.entity_id
_entity_poly.type
_entity_poly.pdbx_seq_one_letter_code
_entity_poly.pdbx_strand_id
1 'polypeptide(L)' 'MAMVNEEGLQEVRTTLEADGYELNVQEAGERVAAQVVAGPEACEECLVPKPLMLTMLQRALGVPESSIDLRYPNED' A
#
# COMPACT_ATOMS: atom_id res chain seq x y z
N MET A 1 1.57 -11.29 17.70
CA MET A 1 2.13 -11.49 16.35
C MET A 1 1.11 -10.91 15.40
N ALA A 2 1.29 -9.65 15.01
CA ALA A 2 0.64 -9.20 13.80
C ALA A 2 1.24 -10.07 12.69
N MET A 3 0.38 -10.72 11.92
CA MET A 3 0.78 -11.44 10.72
C MET A 3 0.16 -10.58 9.63
N VAL A 4 0.91 -9.59 9.15
CA VAL A 4 0.53 -8.86 7.94
C VAL A 4 0.22 -9.90 6.88
N ASN A 5 -0.97 -9.86 6.31
CA ASN A 5 -1.39 -10.88 5.35
C ASN A 5 -0.63 -10.67 4.02
N GLU A 6 0.51 -11.36 3.90
CA GLU A 6 1.43 -11.24 2.77
C GLU A 6 0.76 -11.58 1.43
N GLU A 7 -0.16 -12.54 1.43
CA GLU A 7 -0.85 -13.02 0.23
C GLU A 7 -1.74 -11.92 -0.37
N GLY A 8 -2.59 -11.29 0.45
CA GLY A 8 -3.41 -10.15 0.02
C GLY A 8 -2.55 -8.94 -0.34
N LEU A 9 -1.43 -8.75 0.34
CA LEU A 9 -0.50 -7.68 0.04
C LEU A 9 0.18 -7.87 -1.33
N GLN A 10 0.54 -9.10 -1.69
CA GLN A 10 1.14 -9.39 -2.99
C GLN A 10 0.21 -9.02 -4.16
N GLU A 11 -1.10 -9.22 -4.01
CA GLU A 11 -2.07 -8.83 -5.05
C GLU A 11 -2.09 -7.30 -5.26
N VAL A 12 -2.08 -6.53 -4.16
CA VAL A 12 -2.00 -5.07 -4.20
C VAL A 12 -0.67 -4.61 -4.80
N ARG A 13 0.45 -5.23 -4.42
CA ARG A 13 1.78 -4.95 -4.98
C ARG A 13 1.82 -5.20 -6.49
N THR A 14 1.32 -6.35 -6.94
CA THR A 14 1.27 -6.72 -8.36
C THR A 14 0.48 -5.70 -9.17
N THR A 15 -0.62 -5.19 -8.62
CA THR A 15 -1.45 -4.17 -9.28
C THR A 15 -0.68 -2.86 -9.40
N LEU A 16 -0.04 -2.40 -8.32
CA LEU A 16 0.77 -1.18 -8.32
C LEU A 16 2.01 -1.29 -9.23
N GLU A 17 2.66 -2.45 -9.23
CA GLU A 17 3.83 -2.73 -10.09
C GLU A 17 3.46 -2.64 -11.57
N ALA A 18 2.24 -3.04 -11.95
CA ALA A 18 1.73 -2.87 -13.31
C ALA A 18 1.58 -1.40 -13.72
N ASP A 19 1.31 -0.52 -12.75
CA ASP A 19 1.25 0.94 -12.93
C ASP A 19 2.61 1.64 -12.75
N GLY A 20 3.69 0.87 -12.53
CA GLY A 20 5.06 1.38 -12.32
C GLY A 20 5.37 1.81 -10.88
N TYR A 21 4.53 1.44 -9.92
CA TYR A 21 4.67 1.77 -8.51
C TYR A 21 5.13 0.57 -7.68
N GLU A 22 6.00 0.82 -6.73
CA GLU A 22 6.39 -0.17 -5.74
C GLU A 22 5.71 0.12 -4.40
N LEU A 23 5.10 -0.90 -3.79
CA LEU A 23 4.52 -0.80 -2.46
C LEU A 23 5.40 -1.54 -1.46
N ASN A 24 5.90 -0.80 -0.48
CA ASN A 24 6.72 -1.29 0.61
C ASN A 24 5.93 -1.27 1.90
N VAL A 25 5.71 -2.43 2.51
CA VAL A 25 4.92 -2.56 3.74
C VAL A 25 5.78 -3.11 4.85
N GLN A 26 5.74 -2.43 5.98
CA GLN A 26 6.52 -2.73 7.17
C GLN A 26 5.63 -2.72 8.40
N GLU A 27 5.88 -3.64 9.31
CA GLU A 27 5.19 -3.67 10.60
C GLU A 27 5.77 -2.62 11.54
N ALA A 28 4.91 -1.73 12.05
CA ALA A 28 5.25 -0.64 12.96
C ALA A 28 4.52 -0.85 14.30
N GLY A 29 4.89 -1.92 15.02
CA GLY A 29 4.32 -2.25 16.33
C GLY A 29 2.86 -2.72 16.23
N GLU A 30 1.92 -1.88 16.65
CA GLU A 30 0.47 -2.12 16.53
C GLU A 30 -0.13 -1.59 15.22
N ARG A 31 0.71 -0.99 14.37
CA ARG A 31 0.34 -0.40 13.09
C ARG A 31 1.11 -1.03 11.94
N VAL A 32 0.61 -0.78 10.73
CA VAL A 32 1.25 -1.18 9.48
C VAL A 32 1.66 0.09 8.73
N ALA A 33 2.94 0.25 8.46
CA ALA A 33 3.46 1.34 7.62
C ALA A 33 3.49 0.87 6.17
N ALA A 34 2.74 1.54 5.30
CA ALA A 34 2.69 1.26 3.87
C ALA A 34 3.22 2.48 3.11
N GLN A 35 4.31 2.30 2.39
CA GLN A 35 4.95 3.35 1.61
C GLN A 35 4.90 2.99 0.13
N VAL A 36 4.29 3.86 -0.66
CA VAL A 36 4.32 3.77 -2.11
C VAL A 36 5.52 4.54 -2.63
N VAL A 37 6.26 3.93 -3.55
CA VAL A 37 7.42 4.50 -4.23
C VAL A 37 7.09 4.56 -5.72
N ALA A 38 7.25 5.74 -6.31
CA ALA A 38 7.13 5.91 -7.76
C ALA A 38 8.41 5.41 -8.44
N GLY A 39 8.29 4.37 -9.25
CA GLY A 39 9.37 3.93 -10.14
C GLY A 39 9.53 4.85 -11.36
N PRO A 40 10.52 4.60 -12.23
CA PRO A 40 10.74 5.39 -13.44
C PRO A 40 9.60 5.26 -14.46
N GLU A 41 8.79 4.21 -14.35
CA GLU A 41 7.62 3.95 -15.19
C GLU A 41 6.30 4.37 -14.50
N ALA A 42 6.38 4.92 -13.29
CA ALA A 42 5.21 5.34 -12.52
C ALA A 42 4.46 6.45 -13.24
N CYS A 43 3.19 6.18 -13.55
CA CYS A 43 2.31 7.18 -14.13
C CYS A 43 1.51 7.86 -13.03
N GLU A 44 1.78 9.14 -12.74
CA GLU A 44 1.14 9.93 -11.66
C GLU A 44 -0.39 9.94 -11.75
N GLU A 45 -0.92 9.87 -12.97
CA GLU A 45 -2.36 9.84 -13.26
C GLU A 45 -2.98 8.44 -13.15
N CYS A 46 -2.18 7.37 -13.25
CA CYS A 46 -2.66 5.99 -13.04
C CYS A 46 -2.67 5.60 -11.56
N LEU A 47 -2.10 6.43 -10.68
CA LEU A 47 -2.05 6.13 -9.25
C LEU A 47 -3.45 6.06 -8.66
N VAL A 48 -3.79 4.90 -8.10
CA VAL A 48 -5.07 4.71 -7.42
C VAL A 48 -5.26 5.72 -6.30
N PRO A 49 -6.47 6.30 -6.15
CA PRO A 49 -6.73 7.26 -5.08
C PRO A 49 -6.50 6.66 -3.69
N LYS A 50 -5.92 7.44 -2.78
CA LYS A 50 -5.67 7.07 -1.37
C LYS A 50 -6.82 6.34 -0.66
N PRO A 51 -8.09 6.81 -0.72
CA PRO A 51 -9.20 6.09 -0.06
C PRO A 51 -9.46 4.69 -0.65
N LEU A 52 -9.21 4.52 -1.95
CA LEU A 52 -9.41 3.25 -2.65
C LEU A 52 -8.29 2.26 -2.29
N MET A 53 -7.04 2.73 -2.27
CA MET A 53 -5.89 1.94 -1.79
C MET A 53 -6.01 1.54 -0.31
N LEU A 54 -6.46 2.45 0.57
CA LEU A 54 -6.72 2.13 1.97
C LEU A 54 -7.79 1.05 2.12
N THR A 55 -8.84 1.09 1.30
CA THR A 55 -9.89 0.05 1.28
C THR A 55 -9.33 -1.31 0.83
N MET A 56 -8.49 -1.32 -0.21
CA MET A 56 -7.82 -2.54 -0.69
C MET A 56 -6.88 -3.11 0.37
N LEU A 57 -6.03 -2.27 0.97
CA LEU A 57 -5.11 -2.66 2.04
C LEU A 57 -5.86 -3.16 3.27
N GLN A 58 -6.94 -2.51 3.68
CA GLN A 58 -7.79 -2.96 4.78
C GLN A 58 -8.33 -4.38 4.54
N ARG A 59 -8.83 -4.65 3.33
CA ARG A 59 -9.35 -5.99 2.98
C ARG A 59 -8.25 -7.02 2.85
N ALA A 60 -7.14 -6.65 2.21
CA ALA A 60 -5.99 -7.52 2.01
C ALA A 60 -5.36 -7.91 3.36
N LEU A 61 -5.12 -6.94 4.23
CA LEU A 61 -4.43 -7.10 5.51
C LEU A 61 -5.35 -7.50 6.66
N GLY A 62 -6.67 -7.28 6.51
CA GLY A 62 -7.65 -7.54 7.57
C GLY A 62 -7.55 -6.59 8.77
N VAL A 63 -6.90 -5.42 8.61
CA VAL A 63 -6.72 -4.42 9.67
C VAL A 63 -7.46 -3.12 9.32
N PRO A 64 -7.94 -2.35 10.31
CA PRO A 64 -8.60 -1.08 10.05
C PRO A 64 -7.67 -0.07 9.38
N GLU A 65 -8.24 0.80 8.54
CA GLU A 65 -7.51 1.87 7.85
C GLU A 65 -6.79 2.81 8.82
N SER A 66 -7.36 3.05 10.01
CA SER A 66 -6.75 3.86 11.06
C SER A 66 -5.45 3.26 11.62
N SER A 67 -5.18 1.98 11.39
CA SER A 67 -3.93 1.30 11.75
C SER A 67 -2.94 1.21 10.59
N ILE A 68 -3.32 1.66 9.39
CA ILE A 68 -2.48 1.66 8.19
C ILE A 68 -1.97 3.08 7.96
N ASP A 69 -0.66 3.29 8.14
CA ASP A 69 0.00 4.54 7.81
C ASP A 69 0.43 4.50 6.34
N LEU A 70 -0.44 4.99 5.45
CA LEU A 70 -0.19 5.01 4.01
C LEU A 70 0.43 6.33 3.56
N ARG A 71 1.66 6.26 3.04
CA ARG A 71 2.39 7.40 2.47
C ARG A 71 2.59 7.24 0.97
N TYR A 72 2.18 8.25 0.21
CA TYR A 72 2.34 8.32 -1.24
C TYR A 72 3.62 9.08 -1.60
N PRO A 73 4.23 8.81 -2.77
CA PRO A 73 5.45 9.50 -3.19
C PRO A 73 5.23 10.99 -3.46
N ASN A 74 3.99 11.39 -3.73
CA ASN A 74 3.59 12.78 -4.00
C ASN A 74 3.14 13.55 -2.75
N GLU A 75 3.08 12.90 -1.59
CA GLU A 75 2.77 13.55 -0.31
C GLU A 75 4.06 13.67 0.51
N ASP A 76 4.71 14.82 0.38
CA ASP A 76 5.81 15.28 1.26
C ASP A 76 5.25 15.76 2.62
#